data_AF-A0A959GGW8-F1
#
_entry.id   AF-A0A959GGW8-F1
#
_cell.length_a   1.000
_cell.length_b   1.000
_cell.length_c   1.000
_cell.angle_alpha   90.00
_cell.angle_beta   90.00
_cell.angle_gamma   90.00
#
_symmetry.space_group_name_H-M   'P 1'
#
loop_
_entity.id
_entity.type
_entity.pdbx_description
1 polymer ?
#
loop_
_entity_poly.entity_id
_entity_poly.type
_entity_poly.pdbx_seq_one_letter_code
_entity_poly.pdbx_strand_id
1 'polypeptide(L)'
;MKKIQLFLAVLFLLFTVSLSAQTTGPERRFEGGLVAGFNMSQIDGDLLHGFHKLGFNAGGRVNALLNERWRIGLELLFSQQGASRSKLDNPAS
;
A
#
# COMPACT_ATOMS: atom_id res chain seq x y z
N MET A 1 17.70 -16.26 26.18
CA MET A 1 18.19 -15.34 25.13
C MET A 1 17.06 -14.74 24.28
N LYS A 2 16.20 -15.53 23.62
CA LYS A 2 15.09 -15.02 22.79
C LYS A 2 14.10 -14.07 23.50
N LYS A 3 13.78 -14.32 24.78
CA LYS A 3 12.89 -13.46 25.59
C LYS A 3 13.49 -12.07 25.86
N ILE A 4 14.80 -12.00 26.08
CA ILE A 4 15.54 -10.74 26.27
C ILE A 4 15.60 -9.96 24.95
N GLN A 5 15.80 -10.65 23.82
CA GLN A 5 15.75 -10.01 22.50
C GLN A 5 14.36 -9.44 22.17
N LEU A 6 13.29 -10.18 22.48
CA LEU A 6 11.93 -9.69 22.32
C LEU A 6 11.65 -8.47 23.22
N PHE A 7 12.10 -8.52 24.47
CA PHE A 7 11.96 -7.40 25.40
C PHE A 7 12.70 -6.15 24.91
N LEU A 8 13.92 -6.30 24.41
CA LEU A 8 14.69 -5.20 23.82
C LEU A 8 14.04 -4.63 22.56
N ALA A 9 13.45 -5.48 21.71
CA ALA A 9 12.73 -5.04 20.51
C ALA A 9 11.47 -4.23 20.86
N VAL A 10 10.71 -4.68 21.87
CA VAL A 10 9.54 -3.94 22.39
C VAL A 10 9.96 -2.62 23.02
N LEU A 11 11.05 -2.60 23.81
CA LEU A 11 11.58 -1.38 24.42
C LEU A 11 12.06 -0.37 23.36
N PHE A 12 12.70 -0.83 22.29
CA PHE A 12 13.10 0.00 21.16
C PHE A 12 11.88 0.61 20.45
N LEU A 13 10.81 -0.16 20.26
CA LEU A 13 9.55 0.33 19.68
C LEU A 13 8.84 1.39 20.55
N LEU A 14 9.02 1.32 21.87
CA LEU A 14 8.45 2.28 22.82
C LEU A 14 9.23 3.61 22.87
N PHE A 15 10.51 3.62 22.45
CA PHE A 15 11.37 4.80 22.46
C PHE A 15 11.23 5.70 21.22
N THR A 16 10.48 5.28 20.19
CA THR A 16 10.34 6.04 18.93
C THR A 16 9.24 7.10 18.94
N VAL A 17 8.64 7.42 20.09
CA VAL A 17 7.35 8.14 20.15
C VAL A 17 7.42 9.65 19.89
N SER A 18 8.59 10.29 19.78
CA SER A 18 8.64 11.76 19.76
C SER A 18 9.52 12.42 18.69
N LEU A 19 9.57 11.87 17.47
CA LEU A 19 10.03 12.66 16.30
C LEU A 19 8.86 13.42 15.68
N SER A 20 8.55 14.59 16.22
CA SER A 20 7.57 15.50 15.61
C SER A 20 8.26 16.40 14.59
N ALA A 21 8.47 15.90 13.37
CA ALA A 21 9.11 16.66 12.30
C ALA A 21 8.25 17.83 11.79
N GLN A 22 6.95 17.85 12.10
CA GLN A 22 6.02 18.90 11.67
C GLN A 22 4.99 19.19 12.77
N THR A 23 4.87 20.46 13.14
CA THR A 23 3.85 20.98 14.07
C THR A 23 2.46 20.90 13.42
N THR A 24 1.43 20.62 14.22
CA THR A 24 0.03 20.56 13.79
C THR A 24 -0.49 21.99 13.62
N GLY A 25 -0.17 22.61 12.48
CA GLY A 25 -0.57 23.98 12.15
C GLY A 25 -0.70 24.21 10.64
N PRO A 26 -1.08 25.43 10.21
CA PRO A 26 -1.18 25.80 8.79
C PRO A 26 0.14 25.64 8.02
N GLU A 27 1.26 25.45 8.73
CA GLU A 27 2.61 25.29 8.17
C GLU A 27 2.97 23.83 7.84
N ARG A 28 2.11 22.86 8.15
CA ARG A 28 2.35 21.45 7.81
C ARG A 28 2.45 21.31 6.29
N ARG A 29 3.68 21.15 5.80
CA ARG A 29 3.99 21.10 4.37
C ARG A 29 3.91 19.69 3.80
N PHE A 30 4.10 18.65 4.63
CA PHE A 30 4.09 17.25 4.18
C PHE A 30 3.17 16.35 5.01
N GLU A 31 2.41 15.50 4.32
CA GLU A 31 1.55 14.48 4.89
C GLU A 31 1.99 13.09 4.47
N GLY A 32 2.45 12.30 5.44
CA GLY A 32 2.61 10.85 5.26
C GLY A 32 1.31 10.11 5.55
N GLY A 33 1.07 9.00 4.86
CA GLY A 33 -0.05 8.10 5.12
C GLY A 33 0.20 6.68 4.62
N LEU A 34 -0.60 5.74 5.09
CA LEU A 34 -0.68 4.40 4.56
C LEU A 34 -1.90 4.29 3.64
N VAL A 35 -1.77 3.49 2.59
CA VAL A 35 -2.84 3.17 1.65
C VAL A 35 -3.03 1.67 1.70
N ALA A 36 -4.28 1.20 1.79
CA ALA A 36 -4.62 -0.21 1.71
C ALA A 36 -6.03 -0.37 1.14
N GLY A 37 -6.26 -1.44 0.38
CA GLY A 37 -7.54 -1.70 -0.24
C GLY A 37 -7.55 -3.00 -1.02
N PHE A 38 -8.67 -3.23 -1.71
CA PHE A 38 -8.85 -4.38 -2.59
C PHE A 38 -8.95 -3.91 -4.04
N ASN A 39 -8.57 -4.77 -4.98
CA ASN A 39 -8.77 -4.57 -6.41
C ASN A 39 -9.33 -5.85 -7.04
N MET A 40 -9.96 -5.72 -8.20
CA MET A 40 -10.22 -6.86 -9.09
C MET A 40 -9.48 -6.57 -10.39
N SER A 41 -8.45 -7.36 -10.68
CA SER A 41 -7.58 -7.17 -11.85
C SER A 41 -7.25 -8.50 -12.52
N GLN A 42 -7.17 -8.49 -13.85
CA GLN A 42 -6.75 -9.62 -14.66
C GLN A 42 -5.71 -9.15 -15.68
N ILE A 43 -4.61 -9.89 -15.80
CA ILE A 43 -3.63 -9.70 -16.87
C ILE A 43 -4.12 -10.51 -18.07
N ASP A 44 -4.48 -9.83 -19.16
CA ASP A 44 -4.95 -10.44 -20.40
C ASP A 44 -3.75 -10.93 -21.26
N GLY A 45 -3.87 -12.15 -21.78
CA GLY A 45 -2.86 -12.84 -22.58
C GLY A 45 -3.20 -14.32 -22.72
N ASP A 46 -2.66 -15.04 -23.71
CA ASP A 46 -2.85 -16.49 -23.90
C ASP A 46 -4.31 -17.00 -23.75
N LEU A 47 -5.27 -16.29 -24.36
CA LEU A 47 -6.72 -16.58 -24.34
C LEU A 47 -7.38 -16.50 -22.95
N LEU A 48 -6.75 -15.82 -21.98
CA LEU A 48 -7.30 -15.58 -20.64
C LEU A 48 -8.24 -14.38 -20.67
N HIS A 49 -9.51 -14.57 -20.29
CA HIS A 49 -10.51 -13.49 -20.24
C HIS A 49 -11.31 -13.43 -18.91
N GLY A 50 -11.71 -12.24 -18.49
CA GLY A 50 -12.58 -11.98 -17.32
C GLY A 50 -11.92 -11.19 -16.17
N PHE A 51 -12.62 -11.02 -15.04
CA PHE A 51 -12.08 -10.38 -13.80
C PHE A 51 -12.30 -11.30 -12.60
N HIS A 52 -11.66 -12.47 -12.62
CA HIS A 52 -11.96 -13.53 -11.65
C HIS A 52 -11.08 -13.50 -10.39
N LYS A 53 -10.18 -12.52 -10.26
CA LYS A 53 -9.22 -12.45 -9.14
C LYS A 53 -9.43 -11.20 -8.29
N LEU A 54 -9.86 -11.43 -7.05
CA LEU A 54 -9.78 -10.43 -5.99
C LEU A 54 -8.33 -10.33 -5.52
N GLY A 55 -7.74 -9.15 -5.66
CA GLY A 55 -6.40 -8.80 -5.20
C GLY A 55 -6.43 -7.81 -4.05
N PHE A 56 -5.35 -7.80 -3.26
CA PHE A 56 -5.10 -6.76 -2.26
C PHE A 56 -4.06 -5.77 -2.77
N ASN A 57 -4.18 -4.51 -2.38
CA ASN A 57 -3.17 -3.48 -2.60
C ASN A 57 -2.88 -2.75 -1.28
N ALA A 58 -1.61 -2.41 -1.07
CA ALA A 58 -1.19 -1.60 0.06
C ALA A 58 0.13 -0.88 -0.19
N GLY A 59 0.38 0.19 0.54
CA GLY A 59 1.61 0.94 0.42
C GLY A 59 1.64 2.19 1.28
N GLY A 60 2.61 3.06 0.99
CA GLY A 60 2.78 4.34 1.64
C GLY A 60 2.59 5.48 0.66
N ARG A 61 2.13 6.63 1.17
CA ARG A 61 2.05 7.89 0.44
C ARG A 61 2.70 9.02 1.21
N VAL A 62 3.25 9.99 0.48
CA VAL A 62 3.71 11.27 1.02
C VAL A 62 3.20 12.38 0.12
N ASN A 63 2.49 13.37 0.69
CA ASN A 63 1.93 14.51 -0.03
C ASN A 63 2.56 15.82 0.43
N ALA A 64 3.01 16.66 -0.48
CA ALA A 64 3.35 18.05 -0.24
C ALA A 64 2.11 18.94 -0.43
N LEU A 65 1.74 19.74 0.58
CA LEU A 65 0.65 20.70 0.53
C LEU A 65 1.15 22.02 -0.07
N LEU A 66 0.73 22.39 -1.27
CA LEU A 66 1.15 23.64 -1.91
C LEU A 66 0.31 24.83 -1.41
N ASN A 67 -0.99 24.62 -1.33
CA ASN A 67 -1.98 25.54 -0.75
C ASN A 67 -3.22 24.73 -0.28
N GLU A 68 -4.29 25.42 0.10
CA GLU A 68 -5.51 24.79 0.61
C GLU A 68 -6.21 23.85 -0.40
N ARG A 69 -5.97 24.04 -1.71
CA ARG A 69 -6.65 23.29 -2.79
C ARG A 69 -5.73 22.29 -3.50
N TRP A 70 -4.43 22.54 -3.50
CA TRP A 70 -3.46 21.77 -4.28
C TRP A 70 -2.48 21.01 -3.41
N ARG A 71 -2.34 19.73 -3.72
CA ARG A 71 -1.39 18.81 -3.10
C ARG A 71 -0.70 18.01 -4.21
N ILE A 72 0.60 17.81 -4.07
CA ILE A 72 1.38 16.92 -4.96
C ILE A 72 1.88 15.77 -4.11
N GLY A 73 1.64 14.54 -4.56
CA GLY A 73 1.97 13.33 -3.81
C GLY A 73 2.86 12.37 -4.56
N LEU A 74 3.66 11.63 -3.80
CA LEU A 74 4.34 10.42 -4.24
C LEU A 74 3.75 9.25 -3.47
N GLU A 75 3.38 8.20 -4.19
CA GLU A 75 2.86 6.95 -3.62
C GLU A 75 3.72 5.78 -4.05
N LEU A 76 4.02 4.89 -3.11
CA LEU A 76 4.66 3.61 -3.38
C LEU A 76 3.69 2.52 -2.96
N LEU A 77 3.11 1.85 -3.96
CA LEU A 77 2.04 0.88 -3.79
C LEU A 77 2.48 -0.51 -4.26
N PHE A 78 2.24 -1.51 -3.43
CA PHE A 78 2.18 -2.91 -3.83
C PHE A 78 0.75 -3.25 -4.26
N SER A 79 0.60 -3.94 -5.38
CA SER A 79 -0.70 -4.39 -5.89
C SER A 79 -0.60 -5.83 -6.38
N GLN A 80 -1.44 -6.70 -5.82
CA GLN A 80 -1.57 -8.06 -6.32
C GLN A 80 -2.41 -8.05 -7.59
N GLN A 81 -1.82 -8.53 -8.67
CA GLN A 81 -2.46 -8.76 -9.95
C GLN A 81 -2.21 -10.22 -10.35
N GLY A 82 -3.11 -10.80 -11.15
CA GLY A 82 -2.89 -12.15 -11.65
C GLY A 82 -3.68 -12.45 -12.91
N ALA A 83 -3.46 -13.63 -13.47
CA ALA A 83 -4.21 -14.13 -14.63
C ALA A 83 -4.88 -15.47 -14.26
N SER A 84 -6.18 -15.62 -14.55
CA SER A 84 -6.93 -16.86 -14.31
C SER A 84 -7.55 -17.34 -15.60
N ARG A 85 -7.44 -18.64 -15.91
CA ARG A 85 -8.29 -19.26 -16.93
C ARG A 85 -9.71 -19.33 -16.40
N SER A 86 -10.66 -18.88 -17.20
CA SER A 86 -12.05 -19.30 -17.00
C SER A 86 -12.13 -20.81 -17.22
N LYS A 87 -13.03 -21.49 -16.51
CA LYS A 87 -13.29 -22.94 -16.74
C LYS A 87 -13.85 -23.21 -18.15
N LEU A 88 -14.28 -22.15 -18.85
CA LEU A 88 -14.76 -22.17 -20.22
C LEU A 88 -13.65 -21.95 -21.26
N ASP A 89 -12.44 -21.53 -20.83
CA ASP A 89 -11.28 -21.33 -21.71
C ASP A 89 -10.59 -22.69 -21.95
N ASN A 90 -11.26 -23.57 -22.70
CA ASN A 90 -10.69 -24.83 -23.15
C ASN A 90 -10.02 -24.62 -24.52
N PRO A 91 -8.71 -24.88 -24.69
CA PRO A 91 -8.05 -24.74 -26.00
C PRO A 91 -8.45 -25.82 -27.03
N ALA A 92 -9.40 -26.71 -26.70
CA ALA A 92 -9.83 -27.84 -27.53
C ALA A 92 -11.28 -27.73 -28.04
N SER A 93 -11.88 -26.53 -28.05
CA SER A 93 -13.18 -26.26 -28.69
C SER A 93 -13.04 -25.39 -29.93
#